data_AF-A0A835YTT5-F1
#
_entry.id   AF-A0A835YTT5-F1
#
_cell.length_a   1.000
_cell.length_b   1.000
_cell.length_c   1.000
_cell.angle_alpha   90.00
_cell.angle_beta   90.00
_cell.angle_gamma   90.00
#
_symmetry.space_group_name_H-M   'P 1'
#
loop_
_entity.id
_entity.type
_entity.pdbx_description
1 polymer ?
#
loop_
_entity_poly.entity_id
_entity_poly.type
_entity_poly.pdbx_seq_one_letter_code
_entity_poly.pdbx_strand_id
1 'polypeptide(L)'
;MPSPRALMPPHQRSLRGMDAAAAAADADAEFVRRLTSGDAGIDALAELERAGGEFDEFTGSVLMPSGRRLDAGSVVRVLWAYTPRVETLAGGAARVATIINGAFTSANQVLTNSGLPFILEAAYFKVSYTESTASDGHSGALTAAATNVIPSLWSVHDSGKYDIVQLVIDNGYYCGLGYVMSSATTGFAPSAYSTVHWGCMDTSNLAHIHEMGHNFGGLHDRASNTLTTAWPYGYGYRSCPSATAERVKSVMAYWSPNCPGQYNVPVFSTPTRAWSGYAMGDANTDNVRVFKANAVTISNFRQSVTGTTTSLGQCGSANGKQCPTGQCCSQYNWCGTAADWCGTDCQRTYGACW
;
A
#
# COMPACT_ATOMS: atom_id res chain seq x y z
N MET A 1 -78.05 3.52 -6.20
CA MET A 1 -76.82 2.80 -6.60
C MET A 1 -75.68 3.79 -6.74
N PRO A 2 -74.64 3.75 -5.91
CA PRO A 2 -73.40 4.48 -6.16
C PRO A 2 -72.30 3.53 -6.68
N SER A 3 -71.54 4.03 -7.65
CA SER A 3 -70.43 3.39 -8.37
C SER A 3 -69.24 3.05 -7.45
N PRO A 4 -68.48 1.96 -7.71
CA PRO A 4 -67.27 1.64 -6.94
C PRO A 4 -66.08 2.53 -7.36
N ARG A 5 -65.47 3.21 -6.37
CA ARG A 5 -64.14 3.83 -6.49
C ARG A 5 -63.08 2.73 -6.64
N ALA A 6 -62.36 2.74 -7.74
CA ALA A 6 -61.15 1.93 -7.90
C ALA A 6 -60.03 2.47 -6.99
N LEU A 7 -59.45 1.60 -6.16
CA LEU A 7 -58.17 1.84 -5.50
C LEU A 7 -57.05 1.86 -6.54
N MET A 8 -56.23 2.91 -6.56
CA MET A 8 -54.91 2.88 -7.20
C MET A 8 -53.96 1.99 -6.38
N PRO A 9 -53.11 1.15 -7.02
CA PRO A 9 -52.17 0.29 -6.30
C PRO A 9 -50.95 1.09 -5.78
N PRO A 10 -50.34 0.67 -4.65
CA PRO A 10 -49.20 1.33 -4.04
C PRO A 10 -47.90 0.82 -4.66
N HIS A 11 -47.45 1.35 -5.81
CA HIS A 11 -46.12 0.96 -6.33
C HIS A 11 -45.30 2.08 -7.01
N GLN A 12 -45.70 3.36 -6.94
CA GLN A 12 -44.91 4.44 -7.54
C GLN A 12 -43.89 5.12 -6.62
N ARG A 13 -43.79 4.71 -5.34
CA ARG A 13 -42.82 5.31 -4.39
C ARG A 13 -41.42 4.65 -4.40
N SER A 14 -41.21 3.61 -5.21
CA SER A 14 -39.97 2.80 -5.20
C SER A 14 -39.02 3.06 -6.37
N LEU A 15 -39.50 3.59 -7.50
CA LEU A 15 -38.67 3.71 -8.72
C LEU A 15 -37.74 4.93 -8.69
N ARG A 16 -38.19 6.09 -8.18
CA ARG A 16 -37.34 7.30 -8.06
C ARG A 16 -36.11 7.10 -7.16
N GLY A 17 -36.21 6.24 -6.14
CA GLY A 17 -35.08 5.92 -5.27
C GLY A 17 -34.07 4.97 -5.93
N MET A 18 -34.56 4.06 -6.77
CA MET A 18 -33.72 3.13 -7.55
C MET A 18 -32.99 3.87 -8.68
N ASP A 19 -33.65 4.80 -9.37
CA ASP A 19 -33.05 5.61 -10.42
C ASP A 19 -31.95 6.55 -9.87
N ALA A 20 -32.17 7.14 -8.69
CA ALA A 20 -31.18 7.98 -8.03
C ALA A 20 -29.96 7.17 -7.52
N ALA A 21 -30.19 5.97 -6.99
CA ALA A 21 -29.11 5.08 -6.56
C ALA A 21 -28.30 4.54 -7.75
N ALA A 22 -28.96 4.21 -8.86
CA ALA A 22 -28.29 3.79 -10.10
C ALA A 22 -27.46 4.93 -10.70
N ALA A 23 -28.02 6.15 -10.77
CA ALA A 23 -27.29 7.33 -11.23
C ALA A 23 -26.08 7.67 -10.33
N ALA A 24 -26.22 7.48 -9.01
CA ALA A 24 -25.10 7.66 -8.08
C ALA A 24 -24.03 6.57 -8.23
N ALA A 25 -24.42 5.31 -8.50
CA ALA A 25 -23.49 4.22 -8.78
C ALA A 25 -22.75 4.40 -10.12
N ASP A 26 -23.42 4.94 -11.14
CA ASP A 26 -22.80 5.29 -12.42
C ASP A 26 -21.81 6.45 -12.28
N ALA A 27 -22.14 7.46 -11.45
CA ALA A 27 -21.23 8.55 -11.11
C ALA A 27 -19.98 8.05 -10.36
N ASP A 28 -20.14 7.10 -9.43
CA ASP A 28 -19.03 6.45 -8.74
C ASP A 28 -18.13 5.65 -9.71
N ALA A 29 -18.74 4.92 -10.65
CA ALA A 29 -18.02 4.14 -11.65
C ALA A 29 -17.27 5.05 -12.64
N GLU A 30 -17.88 6.17 -13.03
CA GLU A 30 -17.25 7.18 -13.87
C GLU A 30 -16.11 7.90 -13.14
N PHE A 31 -16.26 8.19 -11.85
CA PHE A 31 -15.21 8.75 -10.99
C PHE A 31 -13.99 7.82 -10.89
N VAL A 32 -14.21 6.54 -10.54
CA VAL A 32 -13.14 5.53 -10.52
C VAL A 32 -12.51 5.39 -11.90
N ARG A 33 -13.31 5.39 -12.97
CA ARG A 33 -12.82 5.34 -14.35
C ARG A 33 -11.91 6.53 -14.69
N ARG A 34 -12.29 7.76 -14.29
CA ARG A 34 -11.51 9.00 -14.52
C ARG A 34 -10.21 9.05 -13.70
N LEU A 35 -10.21 8.52 -12.47
CA LEU A 35 -8.98 8.30 -11.70
C LEU A 35 -8.04 7.28 -12.35
N THR A 36 -8.60 6.24 -12.99
CA THR A 36 -7.83 5.17 -13.65
C THR A 36 -7.48 5.43 -15.12
N SER A 37 -8.03 6.48 -15.75
CA SER A 37 -7.80 6.75 -17.18
C SER A 37 -6.45 7.40 -17.50
N GLY A 38 -5.59 7.61 -16.50
CA GLY A 38 -4.19 7.96 -16.72
C GLY A 38 -3.94 9.38 -17.23
N ASP A 39 -4.88 10.30 -17.04
CA ASP A 39 -4.63 11.72 -17.28
C ASP A 39 -3.61 12.22 -16.24
N ALA A 40 -2.37 12.29 -16.69
CA ALA A 40 -1.21 12.66 -15.89
C ALA A 40 -1.32 14.12 -15.44
N GLY A 41 -1.97 14.36 -14.29
CA GLY A 41 -2.00 15.67 -13.66
C GLY A 41 -3.29 16.05 -12.97
N ILE A 42 -4.24 15.13 -12.79
CA ILE A 42 -5.43 15.48 -12.01
C ILE A 42 -5.12 15.34 -10.52
N ASP A 43 -5.23 16.46 -9.81
CA ASP A 43 -5.28 16.47 -8.35
C ASP A 43 -6.53 15.66 -7.95
N ALA A 44 -6.30 14.43 -7.51
CA ALA A 44 -7.40 13.52 -7.20
C ALA A 44 -8.31 14.10 -6.11
N LEU A 45 -7.78 14.95 -5.21
CA LEU A 45 -8.57 15.68 -4.23
C LEU A 45 -9.46 16.74 -4.91
N ALA A 46 -8.95 17.48 -5.89
CA ALA A 46 -9.73 18.46 -6.63
C ALA A 46 -10.85 17.81 -7.46
N GLU A 47 -10.68 16.58 -7.96
CA GLU A 47 -11.77 15.85 -8.62
C GLU A 47 -12.75 15.20 -7.63
N LEU A 48 -12.29 14.79 -6.45
CA LEU A 48 -13.16 14.34 -5.34
C LEU A 48 -14.11 15.47 -4.91
N GLU A 49 -13.59 16.69 -4.76
CA GLU A 49 -14.38 17.89 -4.46
C GLU A 49 -15.37 18.24 -5.60
N ARG A 50 -14.92 18.15 -6.87
CA ARG A 50 -15.78 18.38 -8.04
C ARG A 50 -16.91 17.37 -8.18
N ALA A 51 -16.69 16.12 -7.75
CA ALA A 51 -17.71 15.06 -7.76
C ALA A 51 -18.75 15.21 -6.63
N GLY A 52 -18.60 16.21 -5.74
CA GLY A 52 -19.51 16.45 -4.63
C GLY A 52 -19.33 15.48 -3.46
N GLY A 53 -18.14 14.84 -3.36
CA GLY A 53 -17.79 14.02 -2.21
C GLY A 53 -17.41 14.88 -1.00
N GLU A 54 -17.72 14.40 0.21
CA GLU A 54 -17.32 15.05 1.47
C GLU A 54 -16.05 14.37 2.01
N PHE A 55 -14.98 15.15 2.18
CA PHE A 55 -13.70 14.65 2.70
C PHE A 55 -13.75 14.50 4.23
N ASP A 56 -13.37 13.32 4.72
CA ASP A 56 -13.26 13.00 6.14
C ASP A 56 -11.77 12.92 6.50
N GLU A 57 -11.25 14.03 7.05
CA GLU A 57 -9.84 14.18 7.43
C GLU A 57 -9.41 13.15 8.48
N PHE A 58 -10.33 12.65 9.31
CA PHE A 58 -10.03 11.68 10.36
C PHE A 58 -9.82 10.26 9.82
N THR A 59 -10.57 9.89 8.78
CA THR A 59 -10.45 8.57 8.14
C THR A 59 -9.61 8.57 6.88
N GLY A 60 -9.25 9.75 6.35
CA GLY A 60 -8.60 9.86 5.04
C GLY A 60 -9.47 9.31 3.91
N SER A 61 -10.80 9.38 4.07
CA SER A 61 -11.77 8.86 3.11
C SER A 61 -12.63 9.97 2.53
N VAL A 62 -13.25 9.71 1.38
CA VAL A 62 -14.28 10.57 0.80
C VAL A 62 -15.59 9.82 0.76
N LEU A 63 -16.62 10.43 1.33
CA LEU A 63 -17.99 9.97 1.23
C LEU A 63 -18.59 10.48 -0.08
N MET A 64 -18.85 9.56 -1.00
CA MET A 64 -19.48 9.87 -2.28
C MET A 64 -21.00 10.07 -2.09
N PRO A 65 -21.68 10.80 -2.99
CA PRO A 65 -23.14 10.99 -2.93
C PRO A 65 -23.97 9.69 -2.89
N SER A 66 -23.41 8.58 -3.39
CA SER A 66 -23.99 7.23 -3.34
C SER A 66 -23.99 6.59 -1.93
N GLY A 67 -23.29 7.21 -0.96
CA GLY A 67 -22.99 6.63 0.34
C GLY A 67 -21.76 5.71 0.35
N ARG A 68 -21.08 5.53 -0.78
CA ARG A 68 -19.81 4.79 -0.88
C ARG A 68 -18.68 5.60 -0.24
N ARG A 69 -17.82 4.95 0.55
CA ARG A 69 -16.56 5.55 1.02
C ARG A 69 -15.40 5.08 0.16
N LEU A 70 -14.61 6.02 -0.31
CA LEU A 70 -13.38 5.79 -1.07
C LEU A 70 -12.19 6.24 -0.24
N ASP A 71 -11.08 5.52 -0.32
CA ASP A 71 -9.84 5.98 0.29
C ASP A 71 -9.29 7.16 -0.53
N ALA A 72 -8.90 8.26 0.12
CA ALA A 72 -8.53 9.52 -0.55
C ALA A 72 -7.08 9.53 -1.07
N GLY A 73 -6.38 8.38 -0.99
CA GLY A 73 -4.98 8.26 -1.38
C GLY A 73 -3.97 8.88 -0.42
N SER A 74 -4.37 9.25 0.80
CA SER A 74 -3.46 9.73 1.86
C SER A 74 -2.81 8.60 2.66
N VAL A 75 -3.38 7.39 2.59
CA VAL A 75 -2.90 6.20 3.30
C VAL A 75 -2.85 5.01 2.33
N VAL A 76 -1.75 4.26 2.35
CA VAL A 76 -1.64 2.95 1.71
C VAL A 76 -1.36 1.91 2.80
N ARG A 77 -2.27 0.96 2.99
CA ARG A 77 -2.14 -0.07 4.03
C ARG A 77 -1.31 -1.23 3.50
N VAL A 78 -0.30 -1.63 4.26
CA VAL A 78 0.62 -2.70 3.90
C VAL A 78 0.56 -3.82 4.93
N LEU A 79 0.28 -5.04 4.48
CA LEU A 79 0.46 -6.25 5.27
C LEU A 79 1.88 -6.76 5.11
N TRP A 80 2.66 -6.69 6.19
CA TRP A 80 4.01 -7.24 6.27
C TRP A 80 3.94 -8.69 6.74
N ALA A 81 3.88 -9.61 5.78
CA ALA A 81 3.92 -11.03 6.07
C ALA A 81 5.38 -11.48 6.31
N TYR A 82 5.64 -12.44 7.19
CA TYR A 82 6.99 -12.97 7.39
C TYR A 82 6.99 -14.47 7.67
N THR A 83 8.07 -15.16 7.26
CA THR A 83 8.18 -16.62 7.37
C THR A 83 8.71 -17.07 8.74
N PRO A 84 8.48 -18.35 9.13
CA PRO A 84 9.05 -18.91 10.36
C PRO A 84 10.59 -18.92 10.38
N ARG A 85 11.21 -19.00 9.19
CA ARG A 85 12.68 -18.97 9.06
C ARG A 85 13.24 -17.57 9.36
N VAL A 86 12.60 -16.51 8.85
CA VAL A 86 12.95 -15.12 9.23
C VAL A 86 12.84 -14.94 10.73
N GLU A 87 11.78 -15.44 11.37
CA GLU A 87 11.64 -15.36 12.82
C GLU A 87 12.77 -16.07 13.57
N THR A 88 13.13 -17.27 13.13
CA THR A 88 14.22 -18.05 13.73
C THR A 88 15.55 -17.29 13.63
N LEU A 89 15.87 -16.73 12.46
CA LEU A 89 17.15 -16.05 12.21
C LEU A 89 17.22 -14.66 12.84
N ALA A 90 16.09 -13.96 12.92
CA ALA A 90 16.00 -12.69 13.64
C ALA A 90 16.15 -12.88 15.15
N GLY A 91 15.90 -14.07 15.69
CA GLY A 91 15.94 -14.35 17.13
C GLY A 91 14.59 -14.16 17.83
N GLY A 92 13.48 -14.40 17.12
CA GLY A 92 12.13 -14.42 17.66
C GLY A 92 11.22 -13.31 17.14
N ALA A 93 9.91 -13.45 17.38
CA ALA A 93 8.87 -12.56 16.86
C ALA A 93 9.06 -11.09 17.26
N ALA A 94 9.53 -10.83 18.49
CA ALA A 94 9.80 -9.47 18.96
C ALA A 94 10.90 -8.76 18.14
N ARG A 95 11.93 -9.51 17.70
CA ARG A 95 13.00 -8.96 16.87
C ARG A 95 12.53 -8.76 15.43
N VAL A 96 11.69 -9.65 14.90
CA VAL A 96 11.01 -9.44 13.61
C VAL A 96 10.18 -8.15 13.63
N ALA A 97 9.36 -7.96 14.67
CA ALA A 97 8.55 -6.74 14.82
C ALA A 97 9.44 -5.48 14.85
N THR A 98 10.59 -5.52 15.53
CA THR A 98 11.56 -4.41 15.54
C THR A 98 12.10 -4.12 14.13
N ILE A 99 12.45 -5.16 13.37
CA ILE A 99 12.97 -5.03 11.99
C ILE A 99 11.90 -4.44 11.07
N ILE A 100 10.68 -4.98 11.10
CA ILE A 100 9.56 -4.49 10.28
C ILE A 100 9.19 -3.05 10.64
N ASN A 101 9.13 -2.70 11.94
CA ASN A 101 8.85 -1.33 12.37
C ASN A 101 9.96 -0.35 11.93
N GLY A 102 11.23 -0.77 11.94
CA GLY A 102 12.34 -0.01 11.40
C GLY A 102 12.19 0.24 9.89
N ALA A 103 11.88 -0.80 9.13
CA ALA A 103 11.65 -0.73 7.69
C ALA A 103 10.44 0.17 7.35
N PHE A 104 9.34 0.01 8.07
CA PHE A 104 8.16 0.86 7.96
C PHE A 104 8.48 2.34 8.20
N THR A 105 9.26 2.63 9.25
CA THR A 105 9.70 4.00 9.57
C THR A 105 10.57 4.56 8.45
N SER A 106 11.53 3.77 7.93
CA SER A 106 12.37 4.21 6.83
C SER A 106 11.60 4.41 5.52
N ALA A 107 10.60 3.57 5.23
CA ALA A 107 9.75 3.71 4.07
C ALA A 107 8.98 5.04 4.11
N ASN A 108 8.32 5.35 5.24
CA ASN A 108 7.63 6.62 5.43
C ASN A 108 8.57 7.82 5.40
N GLN A 109 9.82 7.67 5.88
CA GLN A 109 10.84 8.71 5.72
C GLN A 109 11.20 8.92 4.25
N VAL A 110 11.35 7.87 3.46
CA VAL A 110 11.57 7.97 2.00
C VAL A 110 10.40 8.69 1.32
N LEU A 111 9.16 8.34 1.65
CA LEU A 111 7.97 9.02 1.11
C LEU A 111 7.98 10.52 1.43
N THR A 112 8.28 10.86 2.69
CA THR A 112 8.39 12.23 3.18
C THR A 112 9.49 13.01 2.48
N ASN A 113 10.70 12.45 2.41
CA ASN A 113 11.85 13.07 1.72
C ASN A 113 11.57 13.30 0.23
N SER A 114 10.78 12.41 -0.39
CA SER A 114 10.37 12.50 -1.78
C SER A 114 9.24 13.51 -2.02
N GLY A 115 8.59 13.99 -0.96
CA GLY A 115 7.43 14.87 -1.04
C GLY A 115 6.18 14.17 -1.57
N LEU A 116 6.00 12.90 -1.25
CA LEU A 116 4.78 12.15 -1.52
C LEU A 116 3.70 12.50 -0.48
N PRO A 117 2.43 12.68 -0.91
CA PRO A 117 1.35 13.19 -0.05
C PRO A 117 0.66 12.08 0.76
N PHE A 118 1.25 10.89 0.84
CA PHE A 118 0.66 9.74 1.50
C PHE A 118 1.67 9.06 2.41
N ILE A 119 1.15 8.35 3.40
CA ILE A 119 1.90 7.50 4.30
C ILE A 119 1.55 6.04 4.06
N LEU A 120 2.45 5.17 4.48
CA LEU A 120 2.14 3.76 4.67
C LEU A 120 1.58 3.57 6.07
N GLU A 121 0.70 2.60 6.21
CA GLU A 121 0.35 1.96 7.48
C GLU A 121 0.74 0.49 7.43
N ALA A 122 1.20 -0.05 8.56
CA ALA A 122 1.69 -1.41 8.62
C ALA A 122 0.90 -2.24 9.62
N ALA A 123 0.57 -3.47 9.22
CA ALA A 123 0.37 -4.57 10.15
C ALA A 123 1.31 -5.72 9.79
N TYR A 124 1.51 -6.65 10.70
CA TYR A 124 2.38 -7.81 10.49
C TYR A 124 1.65 -9.11 10.76
N PHE A 125 2.02 -10.14 10.00
CA PHE A 125 1.42 -11.46 10.10
C PHE A 125 2.46 -12.55 9.84
N LYS A 126 2.60 -13.48 10.79
CA LYS A 126 3.44 -14.67 10.59
C LYS A 126 2.71 -15.65 9.68
N VAL A 127 3.31 -15.98 8.55
CA VAL A 127 2.75 -16.98 7.65
C VAL A 127 3.24 -18.39 7.98
N SER A 128 2.44 -19.40 7.65
CA SER A 128 2.87 -20.80 7.64
C SER A 128 3.40 -21.17 6.25
N TYR A 129 4.51 -20.57 5.85
CA TYR A 129 5.17 -20.78 4.56
C TYR A 129 6.65 -21.10 4.75
N THR A 130 7.15 -22.09 4.03
CA THR A 130 8.57 -22.42 3.97
C THR A 130 9.14 -21.91 2.66
N GLU A 131 9.99 -20.89 2.72
CA GLU A 131 10.65 -20.34 1.54
C GLU A 131 11.73 -21.27 0.97
N SER A 132 11.92 -21.19 -0.35
CA SER A 132 13.10 -21.77 -1.01
C SER A 132 14.32 -20.88 -0.72
N THR A 133 15.45 -21.52 -0.41
CA THR A 133 16.76 -20.87 -0.30
C THR A 133 17.56 -20.95 -1.59
N ALA A 134 16.98 -21.43 -2.69
CA ALA A 134 17.60 -21.43 -4.00
C ALA A 134 17.36 -20.07 -4.72
N SER A 135 17.92 -19.89 -5.91
CA SER A 135 17.83 -18.63 -6.66
C SER A 135 16.40 -18.24 -7.08
N ASP A 136 15.46 -19.17 -7.04
CA ASP A 136 14.04 -18.97 -7.34
C ASP A 136 13.19 -18.61 -6.11
N GLY A 137 13.80 -18.49 -4.92
CA GLY A 137 13.03 -18.31 -3.68
C GLY A 137 12.13 -17.09 -3.68
N HIS A 138 12.59 -15.97 -4.24
CA HIS A 138 11.75 -14.77 -4.40
C HIS A 138 10.57 -14.98 -5.34
N SER A 139 10.80 -15.56 -6.53
CA SER A 139 9.73 -15.77 -7.51
C SER A 139 8.71 -16.80 -7.05
N GLY A 140 9.17 -17.88 -6.41
CA GLY A 140 8.32 -18.90 -5.78
C GLY A 140 7.48 -18.32 -4.64
N ALA A 141 8.08 -17.56 -3.73
CA ALA A 141 7.38 -16.93 -2.61
C ALA A 141 6.38 -15.87 -3.07
N LEU A 142 6.76 -15.05 -4.06
CA LEU A 142 5.89 -14.01 -4.63
C LEU A 142 4.66 -14.63 -5.28
N THR A 143 4.86 -15.68 -6.08
CA THR A 143 3.76 -16.42 -6.71
C THR A 143 2.88 -17.08 -5.66
N ALA A 144 3.46 -17.74 -4.66
CA ALA A 144 2.70 -18.39 -3.60
C ALA A 144 1.83 -17.41 -2.79
N ALA A 145 2.35 -16.21 -2.52
CA ALA A 145 1.61 -15.15 -1.83
C ALA A 145 0.43 -14.63 -2.67
N ALA A 146 0.65 -14.33 -3.95
CA ALA A 146 -0.36 -13.76 -4.82
C ALA A 146 -1.44 -14.78 -5.26
N THR A 147 -1.12 -16.08 -5.27
CA THR A 147 -2.02 -17.15 -5.74
C THR A 147 -2.70 -17.93 -4.63
N ASN A 148 -2.72 -17.40 -3.40
CA ASN A 148 -3.39 -18.01 -2.24
C ASN A 148 -2.87 -19.44 -1.90
N VAL A 149 -1.59 -19.71 -2.19
CA VAL A 149 -0.93 -20.96 -1.76
C VAL A 149 -0.54 -20.88 -0.28
N ILE A 150 -0.22 -19.68 0.21
CA ILE A 150 0.10 -19.46 1.62
C ILE A 150 -1.20 -19.45 2.45
N PRO A 151 -1.39 -20.41 3.37
CA PRO A 151 -2.61 -20.47 4.16
C PRO A 151 -2.86 -19.19 4.97
N SER A 152 -4.13 -18.81 5.07
CA SER A 152 -4.63 -17.64 5.81
C SER A 152 -4.16 -16.26 5.34
N LEU A 153 -3.08 -16.15 4.55
CA LEU A 153 -2.54 -14.87 4.10
C LEU A 153 -3.59 -14.05 3.34
N TRP A 154 -4.31 -14.66 2.40
CA TRP A 154 -5.37 -13.97 1.65
C TRP A 154 -6.52 -13.53 2.56
N SER A 155 -6.91 -14.35 3.54
CA SER A 155 -7.98 -14.00 4.47
C SER A 155 -7.61 -12.83 5.37
N VAL A 156 -6.37 -12.80 5.89
CA VAL A 156 -5.85 -11.67 6.68
C VAL A 156 -5.71 -10.42 5.82
N HIS A 157 -5.19 -10.57 4.59
CA HIS A 157 -5.09 -9.49 3.62
C HIS A 157 -6.47 -8.84 3.35
N ASP A 158 -7.47 -9.65 3.00
CA ASP A 158 -8.79 -9.16 2.60
C ASP A 158 -9.63 -8.64 3.78
N SER A 159 -9.54 -9.30 4.94
CA SER A 159 -10.29 -8.89 6.15
C SER A 159 -9.72 -7.62 6.78
N GLY A 160 -8.39 -7.47 6.80
CA GLY A 160 -7.72 -6.26 7.29
C GLY A 160 -7.70 -5.12 6.27
N LYS A 161 -8.23 -5.35 5.06
CA LYS A 161 -8.29 -4.36 3.98
C LYS A 161 -6.91 -3.78 3.67
N TYR A 162 -5.87 -4.60 3.59
CA TYR A 162 -4.56 -4.10 3.18
C TYR A 162 -4.55 -3.89 1.66
N ASP A 163 -3.86 -2.84 1.21
CA ASP A 163 -3.75 -2.50 -0.20
C ASP A 163 -2.63 -3.30 -0.87
N ILE A 164 -1.52 -3.49 -0.14
CA ILE A 164 -0.34 -4.23 -0.61
C ILE A 164 0.06 -5.28 0.43
N VAL A 165 0.60 -6.41 -0.04
CA VAL A 165 1.29 -7.38 0.82
C VAL A 165 2.78 -7.37 0.47
N GLN A 166 3.63 -7.24 1.49
CA GLN A 166 5.06 -7.53 1.34
C GLN A 166 5.44 -8.73 2.19
N LEU A 167 5.93 -9.79 1.54
CA LEU A 167 6.38 -11.02 2.19
C LEU A 167 7.89 -10.97 2.45
N VAL A 168 8.27 -10.94 3.73
CA VAL A 168 9.65 -10.96 4.21
C VAL A 168 10.14 -12.41 4.28
N ILE A 169 11.23 -12.71 3.56
CA ILE A 169 11.82 -14.06 3.46
C ILE A 169 13.33 -14.04 3.76
N ASP A 170 13.90 -15.22 4.03
CA ASP A 170 15.35 -15.42 4.10
C ASP A 170 15.90 -16.01 2.78
N ASN A 171 16.06 -15.16 1.77
CA ASN A 171 16.74 -15.51 0.53
C ASN A 171 17.70 -14.39 0.10
N GLY A 172 19.00 -14.64 0.12
CA GLY A 172 20.02 -13.62 -0.17
C GLY A 172 20.46 -13.54 -1.64
N TYR A 173 19.83 -14.27 -2.57
CA TYR A 173 20.21 -14.21 -3.99
C TYR A 173 19.84 -12.86 -4.63
N TYR A 174 18.74 -12.28 -4.19
CA TYR A 174 18.29 -10.94 -4.52
C TYR A 174 17.87 -10.22 -3.24
N CYS A 175 17.71 -8.91 -3.28
CA CYS A 175 17.14 -8.19 -2.15
C CYS A 175 15.61 -8.18 -2.14
N GLY A 176 14.98 -8.47 -3.27
CA GLY A 176 13.54 -8.48 -3.40
C GLY A 176 13.06 -8.78 -4.81
N LEU A 177 11.74 -8.91 -4.93
CA LEU A 177 11.04 -9.01 -6.19
C LEU A 177 9.60 -8.53 -5.98
N GLY A 178 9.15 -7.57 -6.79
CA GLY A 178 7.78 -7.05 -6.80
C GLY A 178 7.11 -7.19 -8.16
N TYR A 179 5.78 -7.40 -8.15
CA TYR A 179 5.01 -7.19 -9.37
C TYR A 179 4.93 -5.69 -9.70
N VAL A 180 5.02 -5.37 -10.98
CA VAL A 180 4.99 -3.97 -11.46
C VAL A 180 3.58 -3.62 -11.91
N MET A 181 3.00 -2.57 -11.31
CA MET A 181 1.77 -1.98 -11.85
C MET A 181 2.13 -1.20 -13.12
N SER A 182 1.70 -1.64 -14.29
CA SER A 182 2.11 -1.01 -15.57
C SER A 182 1.15 0.06 -16.07
N SER A 183 -0.04 0.18 -15.49
CA SER A 183 -1.03 1.24 -15.73
C SER A 183 -1.85 1.50 -14.47
N ALA A 184 -2.43 2.69 -14.31
CA ALA A 184 -3.27 3.03 -13.16
C ALA A 184 -4.59 2.25 -13.21
N THR A 185 -4.67 1.08 -12.57
CA THR A 185 -5.90 0.30 -12.50
C THR A 185 -6.02 -0.49 -11.21
N THR A 186 -7.23 -0.51 -10.63
CA THR A 186 -7.56 -1.41 -9.50
C THR A 186 -7.53 -2.88 -9.89
N GLY A 187 -7.52 -3.20 -11.20
CA GLY A 187 -7.30 -4.55 -11.71
C GLY A 187 -5.92 -5.13 -11.36
N PHE A 188 -4.95 -4.29 -10.93
CA PHE A 188 -3.67 -4.75 -10.40
C PHE A 188 -3.76 -5.30 -8.97
N ALA A 189 -4.86 -5.06 -8.24
CA ALA A 189 -5.00 -5.45 -6.84
C ALA A 189 -4.71 -6.94 -6.51
N PRO A 190 -5.03 -7.93 -7.37
CA PRO A 190 -4.63 -9.33 -7.16
C PRO A 190 -3.12 -9.57 -7.24
N SER A 191 -2.37 -8.65 -7.85
CA SER A 191 -0.92 -8.68 -8.03
C SER A 191 -0.19 -7.63 -7.18
N ALA A 192 -0.87 -6.93 -6.26
CA ALA A 192 -0.27 -5.96 -5.34
C ALA A 192 0.58 -6.63 -4.23
N TYR A 193 1.58 -7.39 -4.66
CA TYR A 193 2.47 -8.18 -3.83
C TYR A 193 3.93 -7.90 -4.17
N SER A 194 4.77 -8.00 -3.14
CA SER A 194 6.23 -8.04 -3.26
C SER A 194 6.84 -9.01 -2.25
N THR A 195 8.09 -9.41 -2.49
CA THR A 195 8.93 -10.14 -1.55
C THR A 195 10.19 -9.36 -1.26
N VAL A 196 10.70 -9.45 -0.04
CA VAL A 196 11.95 -8.77 0.35
C VAL A 196 12.79 -9.68 1.22
N HIS A 197 14.12 -9.65 1.02
CA HIS A 197 15.05 -10.30 1.92
C HIS A 197 15.18 -9.47 3.20
N TRP A 198 14.97 -10.09 4.36
CA TRP A 198 15.00 -9.38 5.64
C TRP A 198 16.31 -8.60 5.89
N GLY A 199 17.44 -9.13 5.42
CA GLY A 199 18.76 -8.48 5.51
C GLY A 199 18.96 -7.27 4.59
N CYS A 200 18.05 -6.99 3.64
CA CYS A 200 18.11 -5.82 2.75
C CYS A 200 17.10 -4.72 3.14
N MET A 201 16.43 -4.85 4.28
CA MET A 201 15.38 -3.91 4.70
C MET A 201 15.91 -2.67 5.43
N ASP A 202 17.22 -2.60 5.70
CA ASP A 202 17.83 -1.48 6.40
C ASP A 202 17.82 -0.16 5.60
N THR A 203 18.20 0.92 6.27
CA THR A 203 18.20 2.29 5.71
C THR A 203 19.27 2.53 4.64
N SER A 204 20.26 1.65 4.53
CA SER A 204 21.31 1.73 3.51
C SER A 204 20.91 1.04 2.21
N ASN A 205 20.08 -0.01 2.28
CA ASN A 205 19.67 -0.79 1.12
C ASN A 205 18.26 -0.40 0.62
N LEU A 206 17.30 -0.22 1.54
CA LEU A 206 15.93 0.22 1.26
C LEU A 206 15.14 -0.69 0.31
N ALA A 207 15.49 -1.99 0.26
CA ALA A 207 14.85 -2.93 -0.67
C ALA A 207 13.33 -3.04 -0.42
N HIS A 208 12.89 -2.97 0.83
CA HIS A 208 11.46 -3.03 1.17
C HIS A 208 10.63 -1.99 0.40
N ILE A 209 11.05 -0.72 0.40
CA ILE A 209 10.33 0.37 -0.26
C ILE A 209 10.65 0.45 -1.76
N HIS A 210 11.78 -0.14 -2.21
CA HIS A 210 12.04 -0.39 -3.63
C HIS A 210 10.98 -1.33 -4.23
N GLU A 211 10.72 -2.48 -3.60
CA GLU A 211 9.75 -3.43 -4.15
C GLU A 211 8.31 -2.91 -4.09
N MET A 212 7.97 -2.13 -3.06
CA MET A 212 6.70 -1.41 -3.04
C MET A 212 6.63 -0.35 -4.14
N GLY A 213 7.76 0.28 -4.49
CA GLY A 213 7.86 1.19 -5.62
C GLY A 213 7.43 0.55 -6.96
N HIS A 214 7.69 -0.75 -7.16
CA HIS A 214 7.15 -1.49 -8.30
C HIS A 214 5.62 -1.63 -8.24
N ASN A 215 5.07 -1.96 -7.06
CA ASN A 215 3.63 -2.01 -6.87
C ASN A 215 2.98 -0.62 -7.09
N PHE A 216 3.73 0.47 -6.84
CA PHE A 216 3.30 1.84 -7.11
C PHE A 216 3.44 2.26 -8.59
N GLY A 217 4.04 1.42 -9.43
CA GLY A 217 4.22 1.62 -10.87
C GLY A 217 5.58 2.17 -11.30
N GLY A 218 6.56 2.13 -10.40
CA GLY A 218 7.92 2.57 -10.63
C GLY A 218 8.74 1.47 -11.29
N LEU A 219 9.64 1.89 -12.18
CA LEU A 219 10.64 1.04 -12.80
C LEU A 219 12.02 1.38 -12.25
N HIS A 220 12.99 0.49 -12.52
CA HIS A 220 14.39 0.79 -12.20
C HIS A 220 14.89 2.02 -12.97
N ASP A 221 16.14 2.43 -12.75
CA ASP A 221 16.77 3.38 -13.65
C ASP A 221 16.83 2.85 -15.10
N ARG A 222 16.86 3.77 -16.05
CA ARG A 222 16.77 3.45 -17.49
C ARG A 222 17.84 2.47 -17.98
N ALA A 223 19.04 2.48 -17.41
CA ALA A 223 20.12 1.61 -17.85
C ALA A 223 19.99 0.18 -17.31
N SER A 224 19.19 -0.01 -16.26
CA SER A 224 19.00 -1.29 -15.56
C SER A 224 17.57 -1.84 -15.70
N ASN A 225 16.79 -1.28 -16.63
CA ASN A 225 15.40 -1.66 -16.85
C ASN A 225 15.13 -2.06 -18.30
N THR A 226 14.38 -3.15 -18.49
CA THR A 226 13.90 -3.62 -19.80
C THR A 226 12.39 -3.47 -19.98
N LEU A 227 11.66 -3.13 -18.92
CA LEU A 227 10.20 -3.00 -18.92
C LEU A 227 9.72 -1.62 -19.41
N THR A 228 8.46 -1.54 -19.79
CA THR A 228 7.78 -0.28 -20.05
C THR A 228 6.45 -0.25 -19.29
N THR A 229 6.04 0.94 -18.89
CA THR A 229 4.74 1.20 -18.26
C THR A 229 4.05 2.33 -19.02
N ALA A 230 2.81 2.65 -18.63
CA ALA A 230 2.06 3.80 -19.12
C ALA A 230 2.75 5.15 -18.79
N TRP A 231 3.75 5.17 -17.91
CA TRP A 231 4.47 6.37 -17.52
C TRP A 231 5.89 6.37 -18.10
N PRO A 232 6.12 7.04 -19.24
CA PRO A 232 7.43 7.03 -19.91
C PRO A 232 8.53 7.75 -19.13
N TYR A 233 8.22 8.34 -17.97
CA TYR A 233 9.14 9.00 -17.04
C TYR A 233 9.30 8.24 -15.71
N GLY A 234 8.58 7.14 -15.49
CA GLY A 234 8.48 6.42 -14.21
C GLY A 234 9.72 5.58 -13.84
N TYR A 235 10.92 6.11 -14.01
CA TYR A 235 12.19 5.42 -13.81
C TYR A 235 12.95 5.95 -12.59
N GLY A 236 13.70 5.08 -11.93
CA GLY A 236 14.71 5.49 -10.96
C GLY A 236 15.76 6.43 -11.56
N TYR A 237 16.37 7.23 -10.70
CA TYR A 237 17.41 8.19 -11.07
C TYR A 237 18.75 7.80 -10.47
N ARG A 238 19.81 7.99 -11.26
CA ARG A 238 21.20 7.84 -10.85
C ARG A 238 22.00 9.01 -11.39
N SER A 239 22.73 9.70 -10.50
CA SER A 239 23.64 10.78 -10.87
C SER A 239 25.08 10.29 -10.81
N CYS A 240 25.76 10.35 -11.96
CA CYS A 240 27.16 9.94 -12.11
C CYS A 240 28.00 10.97 -12.89
N PRO A 241 28.06 12.25 -12.46
CA PRO A 241 28.63 13.32 -13.27
C PRO A 241 30.17 13.34 -13.30
N SER A 242 30.86 12.94 -12.21
CA SER A 242 32.33 12.81 -12.17
C SER A 242 32.79 12.01 -10.95
N ALA A 243 34.10 11.78 -10.78
CA ALA A 243 34.68 11.17 -9.57
C ALA A 243 34.77 12.10 -8.35
N THR A 244 34.58 13.40 -8.56
CA THR A 244 34.74 14.44 -7.53
C THR A 244 33.41 15.05 -7.08
N ALA A 245 32.31 14.75 -7.79
CA ALA A 245 30.95 15.13 -7.41
C ALA A 245 30.23 13.97 -6.71
N GLU A 246 29.18 14.29 -5.96
CA GLU A 246 28.42 13.28 -5.24
C GLU A 246 27.75 12.29 -6.20
N ARG A 247 27.95 10.99 -5.95
CA ARG A 247 27.41 9.89 -6.75
C ARG A 247 26.25 9.29 -5.99
N VAL A 248 25.04 9.54 -6.49
CA VAL A 248 23.80 9.19 -5.78
C VAL A 248 22.89 8.35 -6.65
N LYS A 249 22.13 7.48 -6.00
CA LYS A 249 21.04 6.73 -6.63
C LYS A 249 19.77 6.89 -5.80
N SER A 250 18.65 7.14 -6.47
CA SER A 250 17.32 7.05 -5.85
C SER A 250 17.01 5.60 -5.48
N VAL A 251 15.98 5.39 -4.67
CA VAL A 251 15.55 4.06 -4.21
C VAL A 251 15.35 3.07 -5.37
N MET A 252 14.72 3.48 -6.48
CA MET A 252 14.46 2.58 -7.61
C MET A 252 15.70 2.32 -8.50
N ALA A 253 16.82 3.02 -8.30
CA ALA A 253 17.97 2.89 -9.19
C ALA A 253 18.95 1.80 -8.71
N TYR A 254 19.50 1.04 -9.65
CA TYR A 254 20.49 0.01 -9.36
C TYR A 254 21.90 0.59 -9.22
N TRP A 255 22.75 -0.19 -8.56
CA TRP A 255 24.18 0.05 -8.58
C TRP A 255 24.75 -0.17 -10.00
N SER A 256 25.67 0.70 -10.43
CA SER A 256 26.34 0.60 -11.72
C SER A 256 27.86 0.52 -11.53
N PRO A 257 28.54 -0.46 -12.16
CA PRO A 257 30.00 -0.54 -12.12
C PRO A 257 30.69 0.65 -12.78
N ASN A 258 30.00 1.34 -13.68
CA ASN A 258 30.49 2.55 -14.34
C ASN A 258 30.38 3.80 -13.46
N CYS A 259 29.85 3.67 -12.24
CA CYS A 259 29.68 4.75 -11.28
C CYS A 259 30.08 4.31 -9.86
N PRO A 260 31.38 3.97 -9.66
CA PRO A 260 31.83 3.43 -8.38
C PRO A 260 31.67 4.45 -7.24
N GLY A 261 31.36 4.00 -6.03
CA GLY A 261 31.13 4.88 -4.89
C GLY A 261 29.77 5.58 -4.88
N GLN A 262 28.85 5.21 -5.79
CA GLN A 262 27.45 5.63 -5.65
C GLN A 262 26.81 5.02 -4.39
N TYR A 263 25.98 5.80 -3.72
CA TYR A 263 25.24 5.35 -2.54
C TYR A 263 23.74 5.64 -2.65
N ASN A 264 22.93 4.92 -1.87
CA ASN A 264 21.49 5.10 -1.81
C ASN A 264 21.13 6.39 -1.09
N VAL A 265 20.36 7.24 -1.76
CA VAL A 265 19.67 8.36 -1.12
C VAL A 265 18.24 7.92 -0.80
N PRO A 266 17.73 8.18 0.42
CA PRO A 266 16.37 7.79 0.83
C PRO A 266 15.31 8.70 0.19
N VAL A 267 15.29 8.74 -1.14
CA VAL A 267 14.34 9.47 -1.98
C VAL A 267 14.01 8.64 -3.23
N PHE A 268 12.76 8.73 -3.67
CA PHE A 268 12.37 8.35 -5.02
C PHE A 268 12.78 9.43 -6.03
N SER A 269 12.93 9.04 -7.29
CA SER A 269 13.38 9.97 -8.32
C SER A 269 12.38 11.10 -8.54
N THR A 270 12.86 12.34 -8.58
CA THR A 270 12.07 13.52 -8.90
C THR A 270 12.96 14.74 -9.22
N PRO A 271 12.60 15.58 -10.21
CA PRO A 271 13.30 16.84 -10.47
C PRO A 271 12.97 17.94 -9.45
N THR A 272 11.96 17.74 -8.60
CA THR A 272 11.44 18.78 -7.68
C THR A 272 12.09 18.76 -6.30
N ARG A 273 12.93 17.76 -6.01
CA ARG A 273 13.70 17.62 -4.77
C ARG A 273 15.18 17.48 -5.09
N ALA A 274 16.00 18.01 -4.21
CA ALA A 274 17.45 17.94 -4.31
C ALA A 274 18.04 17.27 -3.06
N TRP A 275 19.15 16.57 -3.25
CA TRP A 275 20.00 16.03 -2.20
C TRP A 275 21.37 16.66 -2.30
N SER A 276 21.85 17.29 -1.23
CA SER A 276 23.11 18.06 -1.21
C SER A 276 23.25 19.07 -2.38
N GLY A 277 22.12 19.63 -2.85
CA GLY A 277 22.09 20.56 -3.97
C GLY A 277 21.98 19.94 -5.38
N TYR A 278 21.99 18.61 -5.49
CA TYR A 278 21.79 17.89 -6.76
C TYR A 278 20.33 17.46 -6.91
N ALA A 279 19.69 17.77 -8.03
CA ALA A 279 18.36 17.26 -8.34
C ALA A 279 18.35 15.73 -8.36
N MET A 280 17.31 15.12 -7.78
CA MET A 280 17.20 13.67 -7.65
C MET A 280 16.38 13.04 -8.78
N GLY A 281 16.36 13.66 -9.95
CA GLY A 281 15.59 13.24 -11.11
C GLY A 281 15.60 14.30 -12.20
N ASP A 282 14.98 13.96 -13.32
CA ASP A 282 14.79 14.83 -14.47
C ASP A 282 13.41 14.59 -15.10
N ALA A 283 13.12 15.25 -16.23
CA ALA A 283 11.85 15.11 -16.94
C ALA A 283 11.53 13.66 -17.39
N ASN A 284 12.55 12.79 -17.43
CA ASN A 284 12.48 11.42 -17.90
C ASN A 284 12.67 10.39 -16.77
N THR A 285 12.87 10.83 -15.52
CA THR A 285 13.13 10.02 -14.32
C THR A 285 12.45 10.66 -13.10
N ASP A 286 11.15 10.37 -12.95
CA ASP A 286 10.27 10.97 -11.94
C ASP A 286 9.27 9.92 -11.40
N ASN A 287 9.74 9.04 -10.52
CA ASN A 287 8.87 8.10 -9.82
C ASN A 287 7.86 8.82 -8.94
N VAL A 288 8.21 9.96 -8.35
CA VAL A 288 7.30 10.72 -7.48
C VAL A 288 6.04 11.13 -8.22
N ARG A 289 6.16 11.61 -9.48
CA ARG A 289 4.99 11.93 -10.30
C ARG A 289 4.08 10.71 -10.52
N VAL A 290 4.65 9.54 -10.76
CA VAL A 290 3.89 8.29 -10.92
C VAL A 290 3.17 7.91 -9.63
N PHE A 291 3.88 7.93 -8.51
CA PHE A 291 3.33 7.48 -7.23
C PHE A 291 2.25 8.41 -6.71
N LYS A 292 2.38 9.73 -6.93
CA LYS A 292 1.30 10.69 -6.66
C LYS A 292 0.03 10.40 -7.44
N ALA A 293 0.17 10.17 -8.75
CA ALA A 293 -0.97 9.86 -9.61
C ALA A 293 -1.64 8.53 -9.23
N ASN A 294 -0.87 7.57 -8.72
CA ASN A 294 -1.37 6.24 -8.41
C ASN A 294 -1.87 6.06 -6.97
N ALA A 295 -1.59 7.00 -6.05
CA ALA A 295 -1.89 6.87 -4.62
C ALA A 295 -3.37 6.54 -4.35
N VAL A 296 -4.29 7.21 -5.04
CA VAL A 296 -5.73 6.92 -4.92
C VAL A 296 -6.07 5.53 -5.47
N THR A 297 -5.55 5.17 -6.64
CA THR A 297 -5.78 3.84 -7.23
C THR A 297 -5.31 2.72 -6.29
N ILE A 298 -4.12 2.85 -5.73
CA ILE A 298 -3.50 1.84 -4.85
C ILE A 298 -4.24 1.74 -3.51
N SER A 299 -4.53 2.88 -2.86
CA SER A 299 -5.28 2.90 -1.60
C SER A 299 -6.70 2.34 -1.73
N ASN A 300 -7.21 2.18 -2.95
CA ASN A 300 -8.51 1.59 -3.22
C ASN A 300 -8.44 0.12 -3.67
N PHE A 301 -7.27 -0.54 -3.60
CA PHE A 301 -7.14 -1.98 -3.89
C PHE A 301 -7.98 -2.82 -2.93
N ARG A 302 -8.12 -2.40 -1.67
CA ARG A 302 -9.11 -2.94 -0.71
C ARG A 302 -9.78 -1.79 0.03
N GLN A 303 -10.78 -1.20 -0.63
CA GLN A 303 -11.56 -0.07 -0.09
C GLN A 303 -11.98 -0.30 1.37
N SER A 304 -11.77 0.71 2.21
CA SER A 304 -12.24 0.76 3.60
C SER A 304 -13.77 0.97 3.66
N VAL A 305 -14.57 0.08 3.04
CA VAL A 305 -16.03 0.26 3.03
C VAL A 305 -16.59 0.00 4.42
N THR A 306 -16.79 1.04 5.25
CA THR A 306 -18.05 1.40 5.94
C THR A 306 -17.84 2.49 7.00
N GLY A 307 -18.83 3.40 7.11
CA GLY A 307 -18.99 4.41 8.15
C GLY A 307 -19.28 3.86 9.55
N THR A 308 -18.45 2.92 9.99
CA THR A 308 -18.20 2.67 11.40
C THR A 308 -16.74 3.00 11.60
N THR A 309 -16.45 3.90 12.53
CA THR A 309 -15.13 4.15 13.10
C THR A 309 -14.55 2.85 13.63
N THR A 310 -14.02 2.00 12.77
CA THR A 310 -13.07 0.96 13.13
C THR A 310 -11.72 1.54 12.81
N SER A 311 -11.08 2.08 13.84
CA SER A 311 -9.68 2.44 13.82
C SER A 311 -8.84 1.22 13.46
N LEU A 312 -8.63 0.98 12.15
CA LEU A 312 -7.52 0.25 11.50
C LEU A 312 -6.96 -0.98 12.23
N GLY A 313 -7.75 -1.67 13.04
CA GLY A 313 -7.26 -2.67 13.97
C GLY A 313 -6.23 -2.19 14.99
N GLN A 314 -6.05 -0.90 15.26
CA GLN A 314 -5.13 -0.42 16.32
C GLN A 314 -5.86 -0.25 17.64
N CYS A 315 -5.22 -0.63 18.73
CA CYS A 315 -5.77 -0.55 20.08
C CYS A 315 -4.68 -0.27 21.12
N GLY A 316 -5.04 -0.28 22.40
CA GLY A 316 -4.08 -0.24 23.48
C GLY A 316 -3.76 1.17 23.96
N SER A 317 -3.08 1.24 25.10
CA SER A 317 -2.77 2.50 25.80
C SER A 317 -1.89 3.44 24.97
N ALA A 318 -1.00 2.89 24.15
CA ALA A 318 -0.14 3.65 23.24
C ALA A 318 -0.93 4.43 22.18
N ASN A 319 -2.08 3.91 21.77
CA ASN A 319 -2.93 4.52 20.75
C ASN A 319 -4.19 5.18 21.32
N GLY A 320 -4.51 4.90 22.60
CA GLY A 320 -5.73 5.38 23.25
C GLY A 320 -7.02 4.78 22.68
N LYS A 321 -6.95 3.61 22.02
CA LYS A 321 -8.04 3.05 21.20
C LYS A 321 -8.46 1.66 21.68
N GLN A 322 -9.74 1.33 21.55
CA GLN A 322 -10.28 0.01 21.87
C GLN A 322 -10.62 -0.77 20.59
N CYS A 323 -10.51 -2.09 20.65
CA CYS A 323 -10.89 -2.99 19.58
C CYS A 323 -12.40 -3.10 19.43
N PRO A 324 -12.88 -3.39 18.21
CA PRO A 324 -14.29 -3.72 17.97
C PRO A 324 -14.78 -4.86 18.87
N THR A 325 -16.07 -4.84 19.19
CA THR A 325 -16.71 -5.86 20.04
C THR A 325 -16.40 -7.28 19.54
N GLY A 326 -15.90 -8.14 20.43
CA GLY A 326 -15.52 -9.51 20.10
C GLY A 326 -14.11 -9.66 19.50
N GLN A 327 -13.31 -8.59 19.47
CA GLN A 327 -11.89 -8.65 19.14
C GLN A 327 -11.02 -8.35 20.37
N CYS A 328 -9.83 -8.92 20.34
CA CYS A 328 -8.83 -8.81 21.38
C CYS A 328 -7.76 -7.80 21.01
N CYS A 329 -7.32 -7.03 22.00
CA CYS A 329 -6.21 -6.10 21.83
C CYS A 329 -4.92 -6.79 22.23
N SER A 330 -4.06 -7.09 21.27
CA SER A 330 -2.77 -7.72 21.55
C SER A 330 -1.83 -6.79 22.33
N GLN A 331 -0.81 -7.38 22.95
CA GLN A 331 0.30 -6.61 23.55
C GLN A 331 1.00 -5.66 22.57
N TYR A 332 0.82 -5.91 21.26
CA TYR A 332 1.42 -5.12 20.20
C TYR A 332 0.55 -3.96 19.72
N ASN A 333 -0.55 -3.68 20.43
CA ASN A 333 -1.47 -2.58 20.13
C ASN A 333 -2.30 -2.80 18.86
N TRP A 334 -2.68 -4.06 18.58
CA TRP A 334 -3.51 -4.43 17.44
C TRP A 334 -4.71 -5.31 17.81
N CYS A 335 -5.78 -5.22 17.03
CA CYS A 335 -7.03 -5.95 17.16
C CYS A 335 -7.03 -7.21 16.31
N GLY A 336 -7.54 -8.30 16.87
CA GLY A 336 -7.73 -9.56 16.17
C GLY A 336 -8.52 -10.55 17.01
N THR A 337 -8.89 -11.70 16.46
CA THR A 337 -9.74 -12.70 17.14
C THR A 337 -9.03 -14.02 17.44
N ALA A 338 -7.80 -14.18 16.94
CA ALA A 338 -7.02 -15.40 17.12
C ALA A 338 -6.23 -15.39 18.44
N ALA A 339 -5.72 -16.57 18.83
CA ALA A 339 -4.98 -16.76 20.08
C ALA A 339 -3.78 -15.80 20.22
N ASP A 340 -3.13 -15.41 19.13
CA ASP A 340 -2.00 -14.47 19.16
C ASP A 340 -2.39 -13.04 19.58
N TRP A 341 -3.68 -12.70 19.50
CA TRP A 341 -4.24 -11.43 19.96
C TRP A 341 -4.96 -11.55 21.30
N CYS A 342 -5.59 -12.69 21.55
CA CYS A 342 -6.46 -12.93 22.70
C CYS A 342 -5.76 -13.57 23.90
N GLY A 343 -4.59 -14.18 23.67
CA GLY A 343 -3.84 -14.94 24.66
C GLY A 343 -3.06 -14.08 25.64
N THR A 344 -1.88 -14.57 26.03
CA THR A 344 -1.05 -13.91 27.05
C THR A 344 -0.68 -12.49 26.63
N ASP A 345 -0.77 -11.55 27.59
CA ASP A 345 -0.50 -10.12 27.42
C ASP A 345 -1.52 -9.33 26.58
N CYS A 346 -2.69 -9.92 26.30
CA CYS A 346 -3.82 -9.17 25.76
C CYS A 346 -4.26 -8.02 26.70
N GLN A 347 -4.39 -6.83 26.13
CA GLN A 347 -4.75 -5.59 26.83
C GLN A 347 -6.26 -5.51 27.08
N ARG A 348 -6.72 -6.12 28.18
CA ARG A 348 -8.15 -6.21 28.56
C ARG A 348 -8.92 -4.89 28.60
N THR A 349 -8.25 -3.78 28.87
CA THR A 349 -8.88 -2.44 28.88
C THR A 349 -9.24 -1.96 27.47
N TYR A 350 -8.65 -2.56 26.44
CA TYR A 350 -8.74 -2.13 25.06
C TYR A 350 -9.27 -3.23 24.13
N GLY A 351 -9.73 -4.37 24.64
CA GLY A 351 -10.33 -5.45 23.87
C GLY A 351 -10.76 -6.62 24.76
N ALA A 352 -11.44 -7.61 24.19
CA ALA A 352 -11.71 -8.85 24.91
C ALA A 352 -10.42 -9.68 25.06
N CYS A 353 -10.29 -10.49 26.11
CA CYS A 353 -9.14 -11.40 26.25
C CYS A 353 -9.63 -12.71 26.85
N TRP A 354 -9.21 -13.83 26.28
CA TRP A 354 -9.67 -15.16 26.68
C TRP A 354 -8.59 -16.22 26.55
#